data_AF-C5ARP1-F1
#
_entry.id   AF-C5ARP1-F1
#
_cell.length_a   1.000
_cell.length_b   1.000
_cell.length_c   1.000
_cell.angle_alpha   90.00
_cell.angle_beta   90.00
_cell.angle_gamma   90.00
#
_symmetry.space_group_name_H-M   'P 1'
#
loop_
_entity.id
_entity.type
_entity.pdbx_description
1 polymer ?
#
loop_
_entity_poly.entity_id
_entity_poly.type
_entity_poly.pdbx_seq_one_letter_code
_entity_poly.pdbx_strand_id
1 'polypeptide(L)'
;MTIPTIADVTAAWHSLSSEKRDFIGIMVVDMVLQGFISGESYIAGGQPEDLAVLDENVRGNAKCAEDELLTTLTRVVEAALPRLFGADGENPMWCDNPGPRSALEAVVALSLKPLPPSHTDPAA
;
A
#
# COMPACT_ATOMS: atom_id res chain seq x y z
N MET A 1 11.79 -0.88 23.88
CA MET A 1 10.59 -0.48 23.14
C MET A 1 9.83 -1.75 22.77
N THR A 2 8.50 -1.71 22.72
CA THR A 2 7.67 -2.89 22.42
C THR A 2 6.87 -2.65 21.15
N ILE A 3 6.99 -3.59 20.22
CA ILE A 3 6.21 -3.61 18.98
C ILE A 3 4.72 -3.74 19.34
N PRO A 4 3.82 -2.94 18.76
CA PRO A 4 2.39 -3.03 19.00
C PRO A 4 1.86 -4.44 18.75
N THR A 5 0.97 -4.89 19.63
CA THR A 5 0.32 -6.20 19.55
C THR A 5 -1.05 -6.11 18.89
N ILE A 6 -1.68 -7.25 18.64
CA ILE A 6 -3.07 -7.27 18.15
C ILE A 6 -4.05 -6.60 19.13
N ALA A 7 -3.77 -6.60 20.43
CA ALA A 7 -4.59 -5.89 21.41
C ALA A 7 -4.50 -4.37 21.23
N ASP A 8 -3.30 -3.85 20.93
CA ASP A 8 -3.09 -2.43 20.63
C ASP A 8 -3.79 -2.02 19.33
N VAL A 9 -3.68 -2.86 18.30
CA VAL A 9 -4.40 -2.69 17.03
C VAL A 9 -5.91 -2.66 17.24
N THR A 10 -6.43 -3.61 18.02
CA THR A 10 -7.87 -3.72 18.35
C THR A 10 -8.36 -2.48 19.10
N ALA A 11 -7.61 -2.04 20.11
CA ALA A 11 -7.94 -0.84 20.86
C ALA A 11 -7.92 0.43 19.98
N ALA A 12 -6.90 0.56 19.12
CA ALA A 12 -6.80 1.69 18.19
C ALA A 12 -7.94 1.69 17.17
N TRP A 13 -8.28 0.53 16.61
CA TRP A 13 -9.43 0.37 15.71
C TRP A 13 -10.74 0.79 16.39
N HIS A 14 -11.00 0.32 17.60
CA HIS A 14 -12.22 0.69 18.34
C HIS A 14 -12.26 2.14 18.81
N SER A 15 -11.13 2.84 18.82
CA SER A 15 -11.08 4.29 19.11
C SER A 15 -11.53 5.16 17.93
N LEU A 16 -11.59 4.60 16.71
CA LEU A 16 -12.12 5.30 15.54
C LEU A 16 -13.63 5.50 15.63
N SER A 17 -14.13 6.60 15.03
CA SER A 17 -15.57 6.78 14.80
C SER A 17 -16.12 5.63 13.98
N SER A 18 -17.41 5.32 14.13
CA SER A 18 -18.09 4.32 13.32
C SER A 18 -17.94 4.63 11.83
N GLU A 19 -18.12 5.89 11.43
CA GLU A 19 -17.95 6.35 10.05
C GLU A 19 -16.56 6.00 9.47
N LYS A 20 -15.48 6.22 10.22
CA LYS A 20 -14.13 5.87 9.76
C LYS A 20 -13.91 4.36 9.68
N ARG A 21 -14.45 3.61 10.65
CA ARG A 21 -14.39 2.14 10.64
C ARG A 21 -15.13 1.56 9.45
N ASP A 22 -16.32 2.09 9.16
CA ASP A 22 -17.15 1.66 8.05
C ASP A 22 -16.47 2.01 6.72
N PHE A 23 -15.92 3.22 6.59
CA PHE A 23 -15.18 3.63 5.40
C PHE A 23 -13.99 2.70 5.10
N ILE A 24 -13.13 2.45 6.09
CA ILE A 24 -11.98 1.54 5.93
C ILE A 24 -12.47 0.11 5.67
N GLY A 25 -13.49 -0.35 6.40
CA GLY A 25 -14.05 -1.69 6.27
C GLY A 25 -14.59 -1.95 4.86
N ILE A 26 -15.35 -1.00 4.30
CA ILE A 26 -15.89 -1.09 2.94
C ILE A 26 -14.76 -1.20 1.91
N MET A 27 -13.72 -0.37 2.04
CA MET A 27 -12.56 -0.44 1.15
C MET A 27 -11.83 -1.79 1.23
N VAL A 28 -11.69 -2.38 2.42
CA VAL A 28 -11.09 -3.71 2.58
C VAL A 28 -11.97 -4.78 1.91
N VAL A 29 -13.30 -4.71 2.06
CA VAL A 29 -14.21 -5.65 1.40
C VAL A 29 -14.13 -5.53 -0.12
N ASP A 30 -14.07 -4.31 -0.66
CA ASP A 30 -13.90 -4.08 -2.11
C ASP A 30 -12.56 -4.65 -2.59
N MET A 31 -11.46 -4.38 -1.89
CA MET A 31 -10.14 -4.93 -2.23
C MET A 31 -10.16 -6.47 -2.30
N VAL A 32 -10.77 -7.12 -1.30
CA VAL A 32 -10.91 -8.59 -1.29
C VAL A 32 -11.79 -9.07 -2.45
N LEU A 33 -12.85 -8.34 -2.80
CA LEU A 33 -13.69 -8.66 -3.95
C LEU A 33 -12.90 -8.54 -5.26
N GLN A 34 -12.10 -7.49 -5.43
CA GLN A 34 -11.25 -7.32 -6.61
C GLN A 34 -10.21 -8.45 -6.72
N GLY A 35 -9.57 -8.84 -5.62
CA GLY A 35 -8.65 -9.98 -5.58
C GLY A 35 -9.32 -11.33 -5.87
N PHE A 36 -10.59 -11.49 -5.47
CA PHE A 36 -11.38 -12.66 -5.84
C PHE A 36 -11.72 -12.67 -7.34
N ILE A 37 -12.09 -11.53 -7.90
CA ILE A 37 -12.39 -11.39 -9.34
C ILE A 37 -11.13 -11.64 -10.17
N SER A 38 -9.97 -11.12 -9.75
CA SER A 38 -8.70 -11.32 -10.46
C SER A 38 -8.29 -12.80 -10.51
N GLY A 39 -8.71 -13.59 -9.50
CA GLY A 39 -8.38 -15.00 -9.39
C GLY A 39 -6.98 -15.27 -8.82
N GLU A 40 -6.20 -14.24 -8.49
CA GLU A 40 -4.88 -14.42 -7.84
C GLU A 40 -5.02 -14.85 -6.38
N SER A 41 -6.08 -14.37 -5.71
CA SER A 41 -6.37 -14.67 -4.31
C SER A 41 -7.17 -15.98 -4.11
N TYR A 42 -7.64 -16.61 -5.19
CA TYR A 42 -8.45 -17.82 -5.15
C TYR A 42 -7.87 -18.93 -6.03
N ILE A 43 -7.14 -19.86 -5.40
CA ILE A 43 -6.62 -21.08 -6.03
C ILE A 43 -7.20 -22.26 -5.24
N ALA A 44 -8.45 -22.64 -5.51
CA ALA A 44 -9.04 -23.82 -4.87
C ALA A 44 -8.44 -25.14 -5.42
N GLY A 45 -8.12 -25.18 -6.72
CA GLY A 45 -7.45 -26.30 -7.39
C GLY A 45 -6.40 -25.89 -8.44
N GLY A 46 -6.18 -24.58 -8.63
CA GLY A 46 -5.24 -24.04 -9.61
C GLY A 46 -5.64 -24.31 -11.05
N GLN A 47 -6.91 -24.63 -11.29
CA GLN A 47 -7.44 -24.88 -12.62
C GLN A 47 -8.22 -23.66 -13.14
N PRO A 48 -8.29 -23.44 -14.46
CA PRO A 48 -9.06 -22.34 -15.06
C PRO A 48 -10.55 -22.34 -14.67
N GLU A 49 -11.14 -23.49 -14.39
CA GLU A 49 -12.54 -23.61 -13.94
C GLU A 49 -12.79 -23.09 -12.52
N ASP A 50 -11.75 -22.87 -11.72
CA ASP A 50 -11.87 -22.27 -10.38
C ASP A 50 -12.08 -20.75 -10.45
N LEU A 51 -11.86 -20.14 -11.62
CA LEU A 51 -11.96 -18.70 -11.81
C LEU A 51 -13.42 -18.25 -11.82
N ALA A 52 -13.76 -17.29 -10.96
CA ALA A 52 -15.07 -16.65 -10.95
C ALA A 52 -15.34 -15.85 -12.25
N VAL A 53 -14.28 -15.35 -12.90
CA VAL A 53 -14.34 -14.61 -14.16
C VAL A 53 -13.29 -15.16 -15.12
N LEU A 54 -13.72 -15.60 -16.30
CA LEU A 54 -12.83 -16.15 -17.33
C LEU A 54 -12.20 -15.08 -18.23
N ASP A 55 -12.82 -13.90 -18.33
CA ASP A 55 -12.31 -12.81 -19.14
C ASP A 55 -11.01 -12.25 -18.55
N GLU A 56 -9.92 -12.40 -19.29
CA GLU A 56 -8.58 -11.98 -18.87
C GLU A 56 -8.45 -10.47 -18.68
N ASN A 57 -9.13 -9.65 -19.49
CA ASN A 57 -9.07 -8.19 -19.36
C ASN A 57 -9.81 -7.76 -18.08
N VAL A 58 -10.95 -8.37 -17.78
CA VAL A 58 -11.69 -8.08 -16.54
C VAL A 58 -10.84 -8.46 -15.33
N ARG A 59 -10.17 -9.62 -15.36
CA ARG A 59 -9.28 -10.05 -14.27
C ARG A 59 -8.08 -9.14 -14.09
N GLY A 60 -7.43 -8.73 -15.20
CA GLY A 60 -6.32 -7.79 -15.16
C GLY A 60 -6.73 -6.42 -14.58
N ASN A 61 -7.90 -5.91 -14.99
CA ASN A 61 -8.44 -4.66 -14.44
C ASN A 61 -8.76 -4.78 -12.94
N ALA A 62 -9.33 -5.91 -12.52
CA ALA A 62 -9.58 -6.18 -11.11
C ALA A 62 -8.29 -6.23 -10.29
N LYS A 63 -7.22 -6.84 -10.84
CA LYS A 63 -5.91 -6.84 -10.19
C LYS A 63 -5.35 -5.42 -10.00
N CYS A 64 -5.39 -4.60 -11.05
CA CYS A 64 -4.99 -3.20 -10.94
C CYS A 64 -5.80 -2.45 -9.87
N ALA A 65 -7.12 -2.67 -9.83
CA ALA A 65 -8.00 -2.05 -8.84
C ALA A 65 -7.67 -2.52 -7.40
N GLU A 66 -7.36 -3.79 -7.20
CA GLU A 66 -6.89 -4.33 -5.92
C GLU A 66 -5.61 -3.63 -5.44
N ASP A 67 -4.62 -3.47 -6.33
CA ASP A 67 -3.33 -2.85 -6.00
C ASP A 67 -3.47 -1.34 -5.68
N GLU A 68 -4.34 -0.65 -6.42
CA GLU A 68 -4.71 0.75 -6.14
C GLU A 68 -5.41 0.89 -4.79
N LEU A 69 -6.33 -0.03 -4.47
CA LEU A 69 -7.03 -0.07 -3.19
C LEU A 69 -6.06 -0.35 -2.04
N LEU A 70 -5.12 -1.29 -2.17
CA LEU A 70 -4.12 -1.58 -1.14
C LEU A 70 -3.25 -0.35 -0.84
N THR A 71 -2.81 0.35 -1.88
CA THR A 71 -2.04 1.59 -1.76
C THR A 71 -2.84 2.68 -1.03
N THR A 72 -4.12 2.82 -1.38
CA THR A 72 -5.02 3.82 -0.79
C THR A 72 -5.34 3.48 0.67
N LEU A 73 -5.69 2.22 0.95
CA LEU A 73 -5.99 1.70 2.29
C LEU A 73 -4.82 1.92 3.24
N THR A 74 -3.59 1.63 2.80
CA THR A 74 -2.39 1.84 3.61
C THR A 74 -2.31 3.29 4.09
N ARG A 75 -2.42 4.26 3.17
CA ARG A 75 -2.39 5.69 3.50
C ARG A 75 -3.53 6.11 4.42
N VAL A 76 -4.74 5.63 4.17
CA VAL A 76 -5.93 5.94 4.98
C VAL A 76 -5.77 5.42 6.41
N VAL A 77 -5.33 4.17 6.56
CA VAL A 77 -5.15 3.52 7.87
C VAL A 77 -4.04 4.19 8.66
N GLU A 78 -2.90 4.48 8.04
CA GLU A 78 -1.80 5.20 8.69
C GLU A 78 -2.25 6.58 9.21
N ALA A 79 -2.93 7.36 8.37
CA ALA A 79 -3.46 8.66 8.75
C ALA A 79 -4.55 8.59 9.84
N ALA A 80 -5.35 7.51 9.85
CA ALA A 80 -6.41 7.33 10.83
C ALA A 80 -5.88 6.89 12.20
N LEU A 81 -4.74 6.20 12.24
CA LEU A 81 -4.20 5.56 13.44
C LEU A 81 -2.78 6.05 13.79
N PRO A 82 -2.57 7.35 14.04
CA PRO A 82 -1.24 7.91 14.27
C PRO A 82 -0.53 7.37 15.52
N ARG A 83 -1.29 6.81 16.47
CA ARG A 83 -0.70 6.13 17.64
C ARG A 83 0.05 4.84 17.27
N LEU A 84 -0.37 4.19 16.18
CA LEU A 84 0.28 2.99 15.67
C LEU A 84 1.32 3.34 14.60
N PHE A 85 1.04 4.30 13.72
CA PHE A 85 1.87 4.55 12.53
C PHE A 85 2.72 5.83 12.58
N GLY A 86 2.58 6.62 13.65
CA GLY A 86 3.21 7.93 13.76
C GLY A 86 2.30 9.03 13.21
N ALA A 87 2.61 10.28 13.56
CA ALA A 87 1.99 11.42 12.89
C ALA A 87 2.49 11.52 11.44
N ASP A 88 1.83 12.36 10.63
CA ASP A 88 2.27 12.60 9.27
C ASP A 88 3.73 13.10 9.24
N GLY A 89 4.56 12.46 8.42
CA GLY A 89 6.00 12.73 8.35
C GLY A 89 6.83 12.19 9.53
N GLU A 90 6.26 11.45 10.47
CA GLU A 90 6.96 10.89 11.63
C GLU A 90 6.97 9.35 11.64
N ASN A 91 8.00 8.78 12.23
CA ASN A 91 8.04 7.37 12.61
C ASN A 91 7.45 7.20 14.02
N PRO A 92 6.68 6.13 14.25
CA PRO A 92 6.06 5.91 15.56
C PRO A 92 7.13 5.61 16.62
N MET A 93 6.77 5.87 17.87
CA MET A 93 7.68 5.77 19.02
C MET A 93 8.21 4.35 19.31
N TRP A 94 7.61 3.33 18.72
CA TRP A 94 8.04 1.93 18.88
C TRP A 94 9.08 1.50 17.84
N CYS A 95 9.32 2.29 16.79
CA CYS A 95 10.37 2.02 15.81
C CYS A 95 11.76 2.36 16.36
N ASP A 96 12.80 1.78 15.74
CA ASP A 96 14.21 2.04 16.10
C ASP A 96 14.66 3.49 15.84
N ASN A 97 13.96 4.21 14.95
CA ASN A 97 14.22 5.59 14.56
C ASN A 97 12.97 6.49 14.73
N PRO A 98 12.49 6.71 15.97
CA PRO A 98 11.26 7.45 16.21
C PRO A 98 11.41 8.95 15.96
N GLY A 99 10.30 9.63 15.70
CA GLY A 99 10.26 11.07 15.45
C GLY A 99 10.31 11.42 13.96
N PRO A 100 10.70 12.66 13.59
CA PRO A 100 10.63 13.12 12.21
C PRO A 100 11.39 12.21 11.26
N ARG A 101 10.73 11.75 10.19
CA ARG A 101 11.40 11.05 9.10
C ARG A 101 12.39 12.04 8.51
N SER A 102 13.68 11.78 8.73
CA SER A 102 14.73 12.63 8.19
C SER A 102 14.55 12.67 6.68
N ALA A 103 14.44 13.86 6.10
CA ALA A 103 14.30 14.07 4.65
C ALA A 103 15.56 13.67 3.86
N LEU A 104 16.32 12.69 4.31
CA LEU A 104 17.55 12.20 3.70
C LEU A 104 17.28 11.29 2.49
N GLU A 105 16.02 10.97 2.18
CA GLU A 105 15.63 10.26 0.94
C GLU A 105 15.03 11.18 -0.15
N ALA A 106 14.85 12.48 0.11
CA ALA A 106 14.54 13.42 -0.98
C ALA A 106 15.75 13.66 -1.92
N VAL A 107 16.96 13.25 -1.52
CA VAL A 107 18.20 13.40 -2.31
C VAL A 107 18.36 12.27 -3.34
N VAL A 108 17.74 11.10 -3.14
CA VAL A 108 17.82 10.02 -4.14
C VAL A 108 16.97 10.34 -5.38
N ALA A 109 15.88 11.10 -5.23
CA ALA A 109 15.02 11.54 -6.35
C ALA A 109 15.66 12.62 -7.25
N LEU A 110 16.73 13.30 -6.83
CA LEU A 110 17.44 14.31 -7.62
C LEU A 110 18.73 13.80 -8.27
N SER A 111 19.13 12.54 -8.02
CA SER A 111 20.38 11.97 -8.53
C SER A 111 20.24 11.17 -9.83
N LEU A 112 19.04 11.08 -10.41
CA LEU A 112 18.83 10.62 -11.78
C LEU A 112 18.75 11.80 -12.76
N LYS A 113 19.84 12.55 -12.88
CA LYS A 113 20.02 13.46 -14.01
C LYS A 113 20.44 12.60 -15.22
N PRO A 114 19.75 12.66 -16.37
CA PRO A 114 20.19 11.92 -17.55
C PRO A 114 21.57 12.44 -17.98
N LEU A 115 22.48 11.53 -18.29
CA LEU A 115 23.76 11.86 -18.92
C LEU A 115 23.46 12.54 -20.27
N PRO A 116 24.01 13.74 -20.57
CA PRO A 116 23.86 14.31 -21.90
C PRO A 116 24.54 13.38 -22.93
N PRO A 117 24.01 13.31 -24.17
CA PRO A 117 24.59 12.46 -25.19
C PRO A 117 26.04 12.88 -25.45
N SER A 118 26.95 11.92 -25.30
CA SER A 118 28.34 12.06 -25.68
C SER A 118 28.41 12.33 -27.18
N HIS A 119 28.69 13.58 -27.56
CA HIS A 119 29.20 13.92 -28.88
C HIS A 119 30.55 13.21 -29.06
N THR A 120 30.53 12.03 -29.65
CA THR A 120 31.69 11.55 -30.41
C THR A 120 31.62 12.18 -31.78
N ASP A 121 32.38 13.24 -31.95
CA ASP A 121 32.96 13.55 -33.24
C ASP A 121 34.45 13.84 -33.01
N PRO A 122 35.34 13.06 -33.61
CA PRO A 122 36.58 13.66 -34.06
C PRO A 122 36.88 13.26 -35.51
N ALA A 123 36.78 14.26 -36.39
CA ALA A 123 37.69 14.58 -37.48
C ALA A 123 38.50 13.43 -38.13
N ALA A 124 38.15 13.15 -39.39
CA ALA A 124 39.08 13.10 -40.53
C ALA A 124 38.29 13.26 -41.85
#